data_AF-A0A660UGV5-F1
#
_entry.id   AF-A0A660UGV5-F1
#
_cell.length_a   1.000
_cell.length_b   1.000
_cell.length_c   1.000
_cell.angle_alpha   90.00
_cell.angle_beta   90.00
_cell.angle_gamma   90.00
#
_symmetry.space_group_name_H-M   'P 1'
#
loop_
_entity.id
_entity.type
_entity.pdbx_description
1 polymer ?
#
loop_
_entity_poly.entity_id
_entity_poly.type
_entity_poly.pdbx_seq_one_letter_code
_entity_poly.pdbx_strand_id
1 'polypeptide(L)'
;VRLNSIAWGLFEGGRIGVSTEGRTYLVEADRVILACGAIERALAFPGWTAPGVMGAGAVQTLMNLHRVLPGKRALMVGAGNVGLIVSYQIIQAGGEVAAVIDSATQIGGYYVHAAKLRRMGVPILTSHTVVEAKGKPVEAAVIAETDGKGNPIPGTEREIEVDLICIAVGLQPLTELAEMAGCRMIFRNGTLIPKVDEEMRTSLPWLYAAGDMSGIGEASISMEQGRIAGISAAKSLGAISEGEAEELIDRARGRLRELTEPIPPPEPLPEPSLRDLPERPVPVIDCPQRIPCNPCEDLCPADAIRVGSPITNLPRVDYDKCVGCGICVAGCPGLAIRLVNKGFSETTASVTLPYELLPVPREGQLVEALDEEGRPICQARVIRVLEREGFDRTRLVTLEVDKALALRVRNLRVSGGGTR
;
A
#
# COMPACT_ATOMS: atom_id res chain seq x y z
N VAL A 1 7.02 -16.54 22.96
CA VAL A 1 7.78 -16.09 21.76
C VAL A 1 9.23 -15.88 22.17
N ARG A 2 10.20 -16.42 21.44
CA ARG A 2 11.64 -16.12 21.64
C ARG A 2 12.10 -15.18 20.53
N LEU A 3 12.33 -13.92 20.87
CA LEU A 3 12.88 -12.93 19.95
C LEU A 3 14.41 -13.11 19.84
N ASN A 4 15.06 -12.43 18.88
CA ASN A 4 16.51 -12.50 18.68
C ASN A 4 17.04 -13.94 18.59
N SER A 5 16.27 -14.80 17.91
CA SER A 5 16.54 -16.22 17.73
C SER A 5 16.41 -16.54 16.25
N ILE A 6 17.46 -17.09 15.66
CA ILE A 6 17.51 -17.43 14.23
C ILE A 6 17.38 -18.95 14.10
N ALA A 7 16.32 -19.40 13.45
CA ALA A 7 16.25 -20.77 12.93
C ALA A 7 17.10 -20.82 11.65
N TRP A 8 18.26 -21.48 11.72
CA TRP A 8 19.21 -21.56 10.60
C TRP A 8 19.14 -22.89 9.85
N GLY A 9 18.45 -23.89 10.41
CA GLY A 9 18.26 -25.18 9.75
C GLY A 9 17.01 -25.90 10.20
N LEU A 10 16.43 -26.67 9.29
CA LEU A 10 15.29 -27.56 9.53
C LEU A 10 15.61 -28.94 8.97
N PHE A 11 15.64 -29.93 9.85
CA PHE A 11 16.04 -31.30 9.57
C PHE A 11 14.86 -32.26 9.70
N GLU A 12 15.04 -33.49 9.26
CA GLU A 12 14.04 -34.54 9.34
C GLU A 12 13.52 -34.76 10.77
N GLY A 13 12.20 -34.94 10.89
CA GLY A 13 11.51 -35.18 12.16
C GLY A 13 11.25 -33.92 12.99
N GLY A 14 11.18 -32.74 12.37
CA GLY A 14 10.86 -31.49 13.08
C GLY A 14 11.99 -30.98 13.97
N ARG A 15 13.24 -31.36 13.68
CA ARG A 15 14.43 -30.89 14.39
C ARG A 15 14.92 -29.57 13.79
N ILE A 16 14.96 -28.53 14.61
CA ILE A 16 15.26 -27.15 14.19
C ILE A 16 16.58 -26.73 14.82
N GLY A 17 17.54 -26.32 14.00
CA GLY A 17 18.75 -25.64 14.45
C GLY A 17 18.45 -24.19 14.78
N VAL A 18 18.61 -23.80 16.05
CA VAL A 18 18.35 -22.43 16.53
C VAL A 18 19.63 -21.82 17.07
N SER A 19 19.90 -20.57 16.70
CA SER A 19 20.95 -19.74 17.28
C SER A 19 20.33 -18.55 18.01
N THR A 20 20.70 -18.35 19.27
CA THR A 20 20.26 -17.20 20.08
C THR A 20 21.36 -16.82 21.06
N GLU A 21 21.62 -15.51 21.20
CA GLU A 21 22.64 -14.96 22.11
C GLU A 21 24.02 -15.66 21.99
N GLY A 22 24.42 -15.99 20.76
CA GLY A 22 25.71 -16.65 20.47
C GLY A 22 25.77 -18.14 20.84
N ARG A 23 24.65 -18.76 21.23
CA ARG A 23 24.54 -20.20 21.50
C ARG A 23 23.71 -20.88 20.43
N THR A 24 24.13 -22.09 20.06
CA THR A 24 23.39 -22.94 19.12
C THR A 24 22.89 -24.19 19.83
N TYR A 25 21.62 -24.52 19.62
CA TYR A 25 21.01 -25.75 20.12
C TYR A 25 19.94 -26.26 19.15
N LEU A 26 19.53 -27.50 19.34
CA LEU A 26 18.43 -28.10 18.60
C LEU A 26 17.12 -27.99 19.39
N VAL A 27 16.03 -27.71 18.67
CA VAL A 27 14.66 -27.79 19.17
C VAL A 27 13.95 -28.89 18.39
N GLU A 28 13.24 -29.77 19.08
CA GLU A 28 12.38 -30.76 18.45
C GLU A 28 10.93 -30.30 18.58
N ALA A 29 10.16 -30.43 17.50
CA ALA A 29 8.75 -30.06 17.48
C ALA A 29 7.94 -31.07 16.67
N ASP A 30 6.80 -31.47 17.22
CA ASP A 30 5.88 -32.39 16.54
C ASP A 30 5.29 -31.78 15.26
N ARG A 31 5.07 -30.46 15.25
CA ARG A 31 4.62 -29.67 14.11
C ARG A 31 5.41 -28.38 14.00
N VAL A 32 5.76 -28.00 12.77
CA VAL A 32 6.50 -26.78 12.43
C VAL A 32 5.69 -25.97 11.43
N ILE A 33 5.52 -24.67 11.69
CA ILE A 33 4.93 -23.73 10.75
C ILE A 33 6.02 -22.77 10.29
N LEU A 34 6.34 -22.79 9.00
CA LEU A 34 7.22 -21.81 8.39
C LEU A 34 6.42 -20.58 7.97
N ALA A 35 6.85 -19.42 8.46
CA ALA A 35 6.29 -18.11 8.14
C ALA A 35 7.44 -17.10 7.94
N CYS A 36 8.43 -17.50 7.13
CA CYS A 36 9.71 -16.79 6.97
C CYS A 36 9.58 -15.51 6.12
N GLY A 37 8.43 -15.28 5.49
CA GLY A 37 8.18 -14.09 4.67
C GLY A 37 8.94 -14.13 3.35
N ALA A 38 9.27 -12.93 2.86
CA ALA A 38 10.00 -12.73 1.61
C ALA A 38 10.97 -11.55 1.75
N ILE A 39 11.98 -11.51 0.90
CA ILE A 39 12.95 -10.42 0.80
C ILE A 39 12.79 -9.70 -0.54
N GLU A 40 13.21 -8.44 -0.62
CA GLU A 40 13.14 -7.66 -1.86
C GLU A 40 14.06 -8.22 -2.95
N ARG A 41 13.59 -8.15 -4.20
CA ARG A 41 14.43 -8.46 -5.36
C ARG A 41 15.36 -7.28 -5.64
N ALA A 42 16.64 -7.60 -5.86
CA ALA A 42 17.60 -6.62 -6.35
C ALA A 42 17.39 -6.38 -7.86
N LEU A 43 17.65 -5.15 -8.30
CA LEU A 43 17.76 -4.77 -9.70
C LEU A 43 19.19 -4.31 -9.97
N ALA A 44 19.92 -5.01 -10.83
CA ALA A 44 21.28 -4.64 -11.20
C ALA A 44 21.28 -3.69 -12.41
N PHE A 45 21.96 -2.55 -12.28
CA PHE A 45 22.18 -1.56 -13.33
C PHE A 45 23.45 -0.77 -13.01
N PRO A 46 24.18 -0.20 -13.99
CA PRO A 46 25.33 0.67 -13.71
C PRO A 46 25.10 1.65 -12.54
N GLY A 47 26.00 1.65 -11.55
CA GLY A 47 25.88 2.52 -10.36
C GLY A 47 25.00 2.01 -9.21
N TRP A 48 24.30 0.87 -9.34
CA TRP A 48 23.33 0.36 -8.35
C TRP A 48 23.88 0.06 -6.94
N THR A 49 25.21 0.06 -6.75
CA THR A 49 25.87 -0.14 -5.45
C THR A 49 26.28 1.18 -4.78
N ALA A 50 25.98 2.33 -5.38
CA ALA A 50 26.26 3.64 -4.81
C ALA A 50 25.40 3.89 -3.55
N PRO A 51 25.95 4.56 -2.51
CA PRO A 51 25.14 5.04 -1.40
C PRO A 51 23.99 5.91 -1.93
N GLY A 52 22.77 5.66 -1.44
CA GLY A 52 21.55 6.27 -1.97
C GLY A 52 20.73 5.33 -2.87
N VAL A 53 21.26 4.19 -3.30
CA VAL A 53 20.46 3.12 -3.94
C VAL A 53 20.11 2.06 -2.90
N MET A 54 18.82 1.79 -2.69
CA MET A 54 18.36 0.82 -1.69
C MET A 54 16.96 0.27 -1.99
N GLY A 55 16.61 -0.87 -1.38
CA GLY A 55 15.26 -1.46 -1.46
C GLY A 55 14.22 -0.64 -0.71
N ALA A 56 12.96 -0.71 -1.15
CA ALA A 56 11.84 -0.01 -0.54
C ALA A 56 11.58 -0.41 0.92
N GLY A 57 11.80 -1.66 1.29
CA GLY A 57 11.75 -2.18 2.65
C GLY A 57 12.84 -1.56 3.53
N ALA A 58 14.04 -1.35 3.00
CA ALA A 58 15.12 -0.64 3.70
C ALA A 58 14.75 0.84 3.92
N VAL A 59 14.23 1.52 2.89
CA VAL A 59 13.73 2.91 3.01
C VAL A 59 12.63 3.00 4.07
N GLN A 60 11.66 2.10 4.00
CA GLN A 60 10.55 2.04 4.95
C GLN A 60 11.01 1.76 6.38
N THR A 61 11.99 0.87 6.56
CA THR A 61 12.60 0.58 7.87
C THR A 61 13.26 1.83 8.46
N LEU A 62 14.07 2.53 7.66
CA LEU A 62 14.73 3.77 8.09
C LEU A 62 13.71 4.85 8.49
N MET A 63 12.67 5.08 7.69
CA MET A 63 11.66 6.10 7.98
C MET A 63 10.75 5.73 9.17
N ASN A 64 10.25 4.49 9.22
CA ASN A 64 9.20 4.11 10.16
C ASN A 64 9.75 3.67 11.51
N LEU A 65 10.87 2.92 11.53
CA LEU A 65 11.47 2.43 12.78
C LEU A 65 12.55 3.37 13.31
N HIS A 66 13.39 3.89 12.42
CA HIS A 66 14.53 4.72 12.82
C HIS A 66 14.28 6.23 12.72
N ARG A 67 13.15 6.65 12.11
CA ARG A 67 12.79 8.06 11.91
C ARG A 67 13.85 8.84 11.12
N VAL A 68 14.50 8.17 10.17
CA VAL A 68 15.50 8.74 9.27
C VAL A 68 14.95 8.76 7.85
N LEU A 69 14.92 9.94 7.24
CA LEU A 69 14.65 10.10 5.82
C LEU A 69 15.94 9.81 5.03
N PRO A 70 16.02 8.74 4.21
CA PRO A 70 17.28 8.31 3.59
C PRO A 70 17.80 9.23 2.48
N GLY A 71 16.93 10.04 1.89
CA GLY A 71 17.25 11.06 0.89
C GLY A 71 16.06 12.01 0.73
N LYS A 72 16.32 13.23 0.27
CA LYS A 72 15.33 14.29 0.15
C LYS A 72 14.52 14.20 -1.13
N ARG A 73 15.06 13.61 -2.21
CA ARG A 73 14.39 13.52 -3.51
C ARG A 73 14.61 12.14 -4.13
N ALA A 74 13.57 11.34 -4.12
CA ALA A 74 13.60 9.93 -4.48
C ALA A 74 13.12 9.67 -5.92
N LEU A 75 13.77 8.73 -6.60
CA LEU A 75 13.20 7.98 -7.72
C LEU A 75 12.70 6.64 -7.18
N MET A 76 11.42 6.33 -7.37
CA MET A 76 10.87 5.02 -7.07
C MET A 76 10.87 4.13 -8.33
N VAL A 77 11.47 2.95 -8.24
CA VAL A 77 11.53 1.94 -9.30
C VAL A 77 10.62 0.77 -8.94
N GLY A 78 9.39 0.80 -9.47
CA GLY A 78 8.31 -0.15 -9.24
C GLY A 78 7.01 0.56 -8.86
N ALA A 79 5.94 0.28 -9.60
CA ALA A 79 4.59 0.82 -9.39
C ALA A 79 3.60 -0.25 -8.88
N GLY A 80 4.10 -1.30 -8.22
CA GLY A 80 3.29 -2.20 -7.39
C GLY A 80 2.85 -1.54 -6.08
N ASN A 81 2.02 -2.24 -5.28
CA ASN A 81 1.51 -1.71 -4.00
C ASN A 81 2.63 -1.17 -3.09
N VAL A 82 3.74 -1.92 -2.93
CA VAL A 82 4.89 -1.49 -2.13
C VAL A 82 5.46 -0.16 -2.63
N GLY A 83 5.77 -0.05 -3.92
CA GLY A 83 6.38 1.16 -4.49
C GLY A 83 5.48 2.39 -4.36
N LEU A 84 4.17 2.24 -4.58
CA LEU A 84 3.21 3.33 -4.43
C LEU A 84 3.05 3.76 -2.96
N ILE A 85 2.93 2.80 -2.03
CA ILE A 85 2.78 3.09 -0.60
C ILE A 85 4.04 3.73 -0.02
N VAL A 86 5.22 3.20 -0.34
CA VAL A 86 6.49 3.74 0.17
C VAL A 86 6.76 5.12 -0.42
N SER A 87 6.44 5.36 -1.69
CA SER A 87 6.51 6.71 -2.28
C SER A 87 5.66 7.71 -1.49
N TYR A 88 4.46 7.31 -1.08
CA TYR A 88 3.59 8.16 -0.28
C TYR A 88 4.20 8.43 1.11
N GLN A 89 4.77 7.40 1.75
CA GLN A 89 5.43 7.54 3.05
C GLN A 89 6.67 8.46 3.00
N ILE A 90 7.43 8.45 1.90
CA ILE A 90 8.53 9.41 1.68
C ILE A 90 7.99 10.84 1.73
N ILE A 91 6.86 11.12 1.07
CA ILE A 91 6.22 12.45 1.08
C ILE A 91 5.71 12.80 2.48
N GLN A 92 5.11 11.86 3.21
CA GLN A 92 4.69 12.07 4.59
C GLN A 92 5.87 12.38 5.52
N ALA A 93 7.05 11.79 5.25
CA ALA A 93 8.28 12.06 5.98
C ALA A 93 8.95 13.38 5.59
N GLY A 94 8.39 14.14 4.65
CA GLY A 94 8.91 15.43 4.18
C GLY A 94 9.90 15.34 3.03
N GLY A 95 10.07 14.15 2.43
CA GLY A 95 10.82 13.98 1.20
C GLY A 95 9.99 14.28 -0.05
N GLU A 96 10.65 14.34 -1.19
CA GLU A 96 10.05 14.49 -2.51
C GLU A 96 10.19 13.19 -3.28
N VAL A 97 9.21 12.87 -4.12
CA VAL A 97 9.30 11.77 -5.09
C VAL A 97 9.30 12.38 -6.47
N ALA A 98 10.44 12.31 -7.16
CA ALA A 98 10.63 12.88 -8.48
C ALA A 98 9.76 12.17 -9.53
N ALA A 99 9.70 10.83 -9.45
CA ALA A 99 8.83 10.00 -10.25
C ALA A 99 8.71 8.60 -9.61
N VAL A 100 7.62 7.91 -9.95
CA VAL A 100 7.53 6.46 -9.87
C VAL A 100 7.66 5.92 -11.30
N ILE A 101 8.56 4.97 -11.52
CA ILE A 101 8.74 4.32 -12.83
C ILE A 101 8.45 2.84 -12.72
N ASP A 102 7.91 2.23 -13.76
CA ASP A 102 7.75 0.78 -13.83
C ASP A 102 7.95 0.29 -15.26
N SER A 103 8.68 -0.81 -15.42
CA SER A 103 8.92 -1.44 -16.72
C SER A 103 7.65 -2.05 -17.33
N ALA A 104 6.63 -2.34 -16.50
CA ALA A 104 5.33 -2.82 -16.93
C ALA A 104 4.55 -1.72 -17.67
N THR A 105 3.70 -2.13 -18.61
CA THR A 105 2.89 -1.21 -19.43
C THR A 105 1.72 -0.58 -18.66
N GLN A 106 1.42 -1.10 -17.47
CA GLN A 106 0.33 -0.67 -16.59
C GLN A 106 0.82 -0.64 -15.13
N ILE A 107 0.13 0.13 -14.30
CA ILE A 107 0.38 0.19 -12.86
C ILE A 107 -0.06 -1.14 -12.24
N GLY A 108 0.85 -1.81 -11.52
CA GLY A 108 0.57 -3.09 -10.89
C GLY A 108 -0.13 -2.99 -9.52
N GLY A 109 -0.02 -1.85 -8.84
CA GLY A 109 -0.68 -1.60 -7.55
C GLY A 109 -2.10 -1.08 -7.68
N TYR A 110 -2.81 -1.00 -6.55
CA TYR A 110 -4.17 -0.48 -6.48
C TYR A 110 -4.24 0.98 -6.91
N TYR A 111 -5.26 1.30 -7.68
CA TYR A 111 -5.48 2.63 -8.24
C TYR A 111 -5.54 3.70 -7.16
N VAL A 112 -6.12 3.41 -5.99
CA VAL A 112 -6.18 4.39 -4.89
C VAL A 112 -4.80 4.82 -4.39
N HIS A 113 -3.80 3.94 -4.42
CA HIS A 113 -2.43 4.31 -4.06
C HIS A 113 -1.77 5.16 -5.15
N ALA A 114 -2.01 4.84 -6.42
CA ALA A 114 -1.53 5.65 -7.54
C ALA A 114 -2.20 7.03 -7.61
N ALA A 115 -3.52 7.08 -7.45
CA ALA A 115 -4.31 8.31 -7.45
C ALA A 115 -3.89 9.25 -6.32
N LYS A 116 -3.55 8.72 -5.15
CA LYS A 116 -3.00 9.51 -4.03
C LYS A 116 -1.73 10.27 -4.44
N LEU A 117 -0.78 9.58 -5.10
CA LEU A 117 0.47 10.18 -5.59
C LEU A 117 0.23 11.18 -6.72
N ARG A 118 -0.63 10.82 -7.69
CA ARG A 118 -0.99 11.70 -8.81
C ARG A 118 -1.62 13.01 -8.34
N ARG A 119 -2.55 12.95 -7.39
CA ARG A 119 -3.16 14.12 -6.74
C ARG A 119 -2.13 15.01 -6.02
N MET A 120 -0.95 14.50 -5.70
CA MET A 120 0.17 15.28 -5.14
C MET A 120 1.11 15.84 -6.22
N GLY A 121 0.90 15.46 -7.48
CA GLY A 121 1.70 15.86 -8.64
C GLY A 121 2.87 14.93 -8.94
N VAL A 122 2.92 13.74 -8.33
CA VAL A 122 3.99 12.76 -8.60
C VAL A 122 3.70 12.03 -9.91
N PRO A 123 4.58 12.11 -10.92
CA PRO A 123 4.40 11.37 -12.16
C PRO A 123 4.62 9.88 -11.95
N ILE A 124 3.75 9.06 -12.53
CA ILE A 124 3.89 7.59 -12.57
C ILE A 124 4.05 7.18 -14.03
N LEU A 125 5.22 6.64 -14.36
CA LEU A 125 5.67 6.38 -15.72
C LEU A 125 5.77 4.86 -15.93
N THR A 126 4.76 4.30 -16.58
CA THR A 126 4.79 2.91 -17.04
C THR A 126 5.65 2.79 -18.30
N SER A 127 6.08 1.58 -18.62
CA SER A 127 7.05 1.31 -19.69
C SER A 127 8.35 2.11 -19.53
N HIS A 128 8.86 2.26 -18.31
CA HIS A 128 10.13 2.95 -18.01
C HIS A 128 10.96 2.16 -16.99
N THR A 129 12.28 2.17 -17.14
CA THR A 129 13.20 1.57 -16.15
C THR A 129 14.40 2.47 -15.90
N VAL A 130 15.08 2.23 -14.77
CA VAL A 130 16.37 2.85 -14.46
C VAL A 130 17.46 2.16 -15.27
N VAL A 131 18.35 2.95 -15.86
CA VAL A 131 19.49 2.44 -16.66
C VAL A 131 20.83 2.74 -15.99
N GLU A 132 20.94 3.80 -15.21
CA GLU A 132 22.18 4.17 -14.52
C GLU A 132 21.90 5.00 -13.26
N ALA A 133 22.65 4.76 -12.19
CA ALA A 133 22.83 5.67 -11.06
C ALA A 133 24.13 6.45 -11.25
N LYS A 134 24.05 7.78 -11.22
CA LYS A 134 25.21 8.67 -11.30
C LYS A 134 25.55 9.26 -9.94
N GLY A 135 26.84 9.40 -9.67
CA GLY A 135 27.37 9.91 -8.40
C GLY A 135 27.67 8.81 -7.39
N LYS A 136 28.47 9.16 -6.37
CA LYS A 136 28.70 8.32 -5.19
C LYS A 136 28.95 9.22 -3.97
N PRO A 137 27.92 9.58 -3.16
CA PRO A 137 26.54 9.09 -3.18
C PRO A 137 25.77 9.50 -4.45
N VAL A 138 24.63 8.85 -4.70
CA VAL A 138 23.82 9.12 -5.90
C VAL A 138 23.39 10.60 -5.95
N GLU A 139 23.50 11.20 -7.13
CA GLU A 139 23.13 12.60 -7.41
C GLU A 139 22.10 12.67 -8.55
N ALA A 140 22.06 11.66 -9.41
CA ALA A 140 21.07 11.53 -10.47
C ALA A 140 20.82 10.07 -10.86
N ALA A 141 19.65 9.84 -11.45
CA ALA A 141 19.29 8.59 -12.09
C ALA A 141 19.02 8.83 -13.57
N VAL A 142 19.56 7.98 -14.44
CA VAL A 142 19.17 7.93 -15.85
C VAL A 142 18.06 6.89 -15.98
N ILE A 143 16.96 7.28 -16.61
CA ILE A 143 15.83 6.40 -16.92
C ILE A 143 15.60 6.35 -18.43
N ALA A 144 14.99 5.28 -18.92
CA ALA A 144 14.65 5.10 -20.33
C ALA A 144 13.29 4.42 -20.49
N GLU A 145 12.65 4.61 -21.64
CA GLU A 145 11.46 3.83 -22.02
C GLU A 145 11.82 2.36 -22.23
N THR A 146 10.84 1.46 -22.08
CA THR A 146 11.01 0.01 -22.28
C THR A 146 10.14 -0.51 -23.43
N ASP A 147 10.63 -1.55 -24.11
CA ASP A 147 9.96 -2.23 -25.23
C ASP A 147 8.76 -3.13 -24.81
N GLY A 148 8.27 -2.99 -23.58
CA GLY A 148 7.26 -3.87 -22.99
C GLY A 148 7.76 -5.26 -22.57
N LYS A 149 9.02 -5.61 -22.87
CA LYS A 149 9.73 -6.80 -22.35
C LYS A 149 10.74 -6.44 -21.25
N GLY A 150 10.77 -5.17 -20.85
CA GLY A 150 11.68 -4.64 -19.84
C GLY A 150 13.04 -4.22 -20.38
N ASN A 151 13.27 -4.28 -21.69
CA ASN A 151 14.54 -3.79 -22.26
C ASN A 151 14.47 -2.28 -22.50
N PRO A 152 15.46 -1.50 -22.05
CA PRO A 152 15.56 -0.08 -22.39
C PRO A 152 15.62 0.17 -23.89
N ILE A 153 14.92 1.19 -24.37
CA ILE A 153 14.95 1.65 -25.77
C ILE A 153 16.05 2.72 -25.91
N PRO A 154 17.13 2.46 -26.68
CA PRO A 154 18.21 3.43 -26.87
C PRO A 154 17.73 4.75 -27.47
N GLY A 155 18.23 5.87 -26.98
CA GLY A 155 17.86 7.22 -27.41
C GLY A 155 16.66 7.82 -26.66
N THR A 156 16.05 7.08 -25.74
CA THR A 156 14.96 7.56 -24.86
C THR A 156 15.45 7.94 -23.46
N GLU A 157 16.77 7.89 -23.24
CA GLU A 157 17.37 8.16 -21.95
C GLU A 157 17.13 9.62 -21.53
N ARG A 158 16.77 9.80 -20.26
CA ARG A 158 16.74 11.11 -19.62
C ARG A 158 17.22 11.03 -18.19
N GLU A 159 17.85 12.09 -17.76
CA GLU A 159 18.40 12.22 -16.41
C GLU A 159 17.39 12.90 -15.48
N ILE A 160 17.31 12.41 -14.25
CA ILE A 160 16.53 12.99 -13.17
C ILE A 160 17.46 13.12 -11.95
N GLU A 161 17.68 14.35 -11.47
CA GLU A 161 18.45 14.58 -10.24
C GLU A 161 17.73 13.91 -9.06
N VAL A 162 18.43 13.09 -8.28
CA VAL A 162 17.89 12.39 -7.10
C VAL A 162 19.03 12.05 -6.16
N ASP A 163 18.76 12.05 -4.86
CA ASP A 163 19.70 11.58 -3.83
C ASP A 163 19.29 10.21 -3.25
N LEU A 164 18.18 9.65 -3.73
CA LEU A 164 17.67 8.33 -3.37
C LEU A 164 17.08 7.62 -4.59
N ILE A 165 17.53 6.40 -4.87
CA ILE A 165 16.86 5.46 -5.78
C ILE A 165 16.32 4.31 -4.95
N CYS A 166 15.00 4.18 -4.94
CA CYS A 166 14.27 3.20 -4.16
C CYS A 166 13.80 2.05 -5.08
N ILE A 167 14.21 0.82 -4.80
CA ILE A 167 13.93 -0.36 -5.62
C ILE A 167 12.76 -1.18 -5.04
N ALA A 168 11.70 -1.37 -5.82
CA ALA A 168 10.48 -2.10 -5.45
C ALA A 168 10.00 -3.03 -6.59
N VAL A 169 10.92 -3.80 -7.18
CA VAL A 169 10.66 -4.63 -8.39
C VAL A 169 10.23 -6.07 -8.09
N GLY A 170 9.55 -6.27 -6.94
CA GLY A 170 9.03 -7.55 -6.50
C GLY A 170 9.80 -8.18 -5.34
N LEU A 171 9.29 -9.32 -4.87
CA LEU A 171 9.78 -10.02 -3.69
C LEU A 171 10.20 -11.46 -4.03
N GLN A 172 11.15 -11.98 -3.28
CA GLN A 172 11.65 -13.34 -3.31
C GLN A 172 11.24 -14.05 -2.01
N PRO A 173 10.34 -15.05 -2.07
CA PRO A 173 10.04 -15.94 -0.95
C PRO A 173 11.30 -16.50 -0.29
N LEU A 174 11.35 -16.48 1.05
CA LEU A 174 12.43 -17.09 1.84
C LEU A 174 12.08 -18.56 2.12
N THR A 175 12.53 -19.46 1.25
CA THR A 175 12.12 -20.88 1.21
C THR A 175 13.18 -21.86 1.71
N GLU A 176 14.35 -21.36 2.12
CA GLU A 176 15.54 -22.15 2.38
C GLU A 176 15.29 -23.25 3.42
N LEU A 177 14.53 -22.96 4.48
CA LEU A 177 14.18 -23.97 5.51
C LEU A 177 13.25 -25.06 4.97
N ALA A 178 12.32 -24.72 4.07
CA ALA A 178 11.45 -25.71 3.45
C ALA A 178 12.24 -26.63 2.50
N GLU A 179 13.18 -26.06 1.76
CA GLU A 179 14.07 -26.79 0.87
C GLU A 179 15.00 -27.73 1.66
N MET A 180 15.62 -27.24 2.74
CA MET A 180 16.46 -28.05 3.64
C MET A 180 15.70 -29.23 4.24
N ALA A 181 14.41 -29.06 4.55
CA ALA A 181 13.55 -30.12 5.08
C ALA A 181 13.17 -31.18 4.04
N GLY A 182 13.44 -30.96 2.75
CA GLY A 182 13.01 -31.84 1.66
C GLY A 182 11.55 -31.67 1.28
N CYS A 183 10.96 -30.49 1.52
CA CYS A 183 9.59 -30.18 1.10
C CYS A 183 9.47 -30.22 -0.43
N ARG A 184 8.35 -30.70 -0.95
CA ARG A 184 8.04 -30.60 -2.38
C ARG A 184 7.83 -29.13 -2.74
N MET A 185 8.64 -28.64 -3.66
CA MET A 185 8.58 -27.28 -4.17
C MET A 185 7.87 -27.19 -5.52
N ILE A 186 7.31 -26.04 -5.84
CA ILE A 186 6.71 -25.71 -7.14
C ILE A 186 7.17 -24.31 -7.60
N PHE A 187 7.20 -24.10 -8.92
CA PHE A 187 7.49 -22.79 -9.49
C PHE A 187 6.18 -22.08 -9.86
N ARG A 188 5.94 -20.90 -9.28
CA ARG A 188 4.75 -20.08 -9.54
C ARG A 188 5.15 -18.60 -9.60
N ASN A 189 4.63 -17.86 -10.59
CA ASN A 189 4.88 -16.42 -10.76
C ASN A 189 6.36 -16.03 -10.69
N GLY A 190 7.25 -16.84 -11.28
CA GLY A 190 8.68 -16.55 -11.29
C GLY A 190 9.39 -16.80 -9.95
N THR A 191 8.80 -17.54 -9.01
CA THR A 191 9.38 -17.86 -7.69
C THR A 191 9.24 -19.35 -7.39
N LEU A 192 10.22 -19.90 -6.65
CA LEU A 192 10.14 -21.22 -6.05
C LEU A 192 9.43 -21.10 -4.69
N ILE A 193 8.40 -21.92 -4.44
CA ILE A 193 7.62 -21.92 -3.19
C ILE A 193 7.30 -23.35 -2.76
N PRO A 194 7.09 -23.63 -1.45
CA PRO A 194 6.59 -24.92 -1.01
C PRO A 194 5.18 -25.16 -1.55
N LYS A 195 4.90 -26.38 -2.03
CA LYS A 195 3.55 -26.77 -2.40
C LYS A 195 2.72 -26.96 -1.13
N VAL A 196 1.69 -26.14 -0.95
CA VAL A 196 0.73 -26.26 0.16
C VAL A 196 -0.67 -26.62 -0.33
N ASP A 197 -1.45 -27.28 0.52
CA ASP A 197 -2.88 -27.50 0.32
C ASP A 197 -3.74 -26.37 0.93
N GLU A 198 -5.07 -26.52 0.90
CA GLU A 198 -6.02 -25.54 1.44
C GLU A 198 -6.00 -25.43 2.99
N GLU A 199 -5.30 -26.32 3.69
CA GLU A 199 -5.05 -26.29 5.14
C GLU A 199 -3.61 -25.82 5.44
N MET A 200 -2.90 -25.30 4.44
CA MET A 200 -1.50 -24.85 4.51
C MET A 200 -0.50 -25.99 4.85
N ARG A 201 -0.90 -27.26 4.66
CA ARG A 201 -0.01 -28.42 4.86
C ARG A 201 0.93 -28.55 3.68
N THR A 202 2.20 -28.87 3.95
CA THR A 202 3.17 -29.21 2.91
C THR A 202 3.13 -30.70 2.54
N SER A 203 4.07 -31.17 1.72
CA SER A 203 4.25 -32.60 1.45
C SER A 203 4.76 -33.39 2.66
N LEU A 204 5.24 -32.73 3.71
CA LEU A 204 5.73 -33.37 4.93
C LEU A 204 4.63 -33.25 6.01
N PRO A 205 4.14 -34.35 6.61
CA PRO A 205 3.00 -34.33 7.53
C PRO A 205 3.18 -33.45 8.77
N TRP A 206 4.42 -33.15 9.14
CA TRP A 206 4.78 -32.34 10.31
C TRP A 206 5.09 -30.87 9.96
N LEU A 207 5.03 -30.48 8.69
CA LEU A 207 5.44 -29.15 8.22
C LEU A 207 4.30 -28.41 7.49
N TYR A 208 4.11 -27.15 7.87
CA TYR A 208 3.19 -26.19 7.26
C TYR A 208 3.96 -24.98 6.75
N ALA A 209 3.42 -24.27 5.77
CA ALA A 209 3.98 -23.02 5.28
C ALA A 209 2.86 -21.99 5.04
N ALA A 210 3.08 -20.75 5.49
CA ALA A 210 2.08 -19.68 5.40
C ALA A 210 2.73 -18.32 5.15
N GLY A 211 1.94 -17.37 4.64
CA GLY A 211 2.39 -16.03 4.29
C GLY A 211 3.18 -15.99 2.98
N ASP A 212 3.91 -14.90 2.77
CA ASP A 212 4.61 -14.63 1.50
C ASP A 212 5.58 -15.74 1.05
N MET A 213 6.11 -16.53 1.98
CA MET A 213 6.96 -17.67 1.61
C MET A 213 6.19 -18.77 0.84
N SER A 214 4.87 -18.86 1.03
CA SER A 214 3.96 -19.78 0.32
C SER A 214 3.37 -19.16 -0.96
N GLY A 215 3.84 -17.96 -1.32
CA GLY A 215 3.37 -17.16 -2.44
C GLY A 215 3.16 -15.72 -2.00
N ILE A 216 3.77 -14.78 -2.73
CA ILE A 216 3.65 -13.34 -2.45
C ILE A 216 2.18 -12.93 -2.48
N GLY A 217 1.72 -12.37 -1.37
CA GLY A 217 0.37 -11.84 -1.19
C GLY A 217 0.38 -10.56 -0.37
N GLU A 218 -0.78 -10.16 0.12
CA GLU A 218 -0.91 -9.02 1.01
C GLU A 218 -0.89 -9.44 2.48
N ALA A 219 -0.74 -8.47 3.38
CA ALA A 219 -0.73 -8.72 4.82
C ALA A 219 -1.97 -9.51 5.28
N SER A 220 -3.16 -9.16 4.78
CA SER A 220 -4.42 -9.85 5.11
C SER A 220 -4.43 -11.31 4.64
N ILE A 221 -3.88 -11.59 3.46
CA ILE A 221 -3.72 -12.96 2.95
C ILE A 221 -2.79 -13.75 3.89
N SER A 222 -1.65 -13.16 4.24
CA SER A 222 -0.68 -13.78 5.15
C SER A 222 -1.26 -14.07 6.53
N MET A 223 -2.09 -13.17 7.07
CA MET A 223 -2.78 -13.37 8.35
C MET A 223 -3.75 -14.55 8.30
N GLU A 224 -4.55 -14.67 7.24
CA GLU A 224 -5.50 -15.78 7.12
C GLU A 224 -4.82 -17.11 6.84
N GLN A 225 -3.76 -17.14 6.02
CA GLN A 225 -2.94 -18.34 5.84
C GLN A 225 -2.29 -18.78 7.16
N GLY A 226 -1.73 -17.85 7.94
CA GLY A 226 -1.16 -18.15 9.25
C GLY A 226 -2.20 -18.71 10.23
N ARG A 227 -3.42 -18.15 10.21
CA ARG A 227 -4.56 -18.66 10.99
C ARG A 227 -4.91 -20.09 10.59
N ILE A 228 -5.06 -20.37 9.29
CA ILE A 228 -5.36 -21.71 8.77
C ILE A 228 -4.25 -22.71 9.17
N ALA A 229 -2.98 -22.35 8.99
CA ALA A 229 -1.85 -23.21 9.35
C ALA A 229 -1.83 -23.52 10.86
N GLY A 230 -2.06 -22.50 11.70
CA GLY A 230 -2.12 -22.66 13.16
C GLY A 230 -3.22 -23.61 13.61
N ILE A 231 -4.45 -23.44 13.08
CA ILE A 231 -5.59 -24.30 13.41
C ILE A 231 -5.34 -25.74 12.91
N SER A 232 -4.80 -25.87 11.69
CA SER A 232 -4.53 -27.19 11.08
C SER A 232 -3.44 -27.95 11.81
N ALA A 233 -2.41 -27.25 12.32
CA ALA A 233 -1.40 -27.82 13.20
C ALA A 233 -2.00 -28.26 14.56
N ALA A 234 -2.80 -27.40 15.20
CA ALA A 234 -3.47 -27.72 16.45
C ALA A 234 -4.41 -28.93 16.33
N LYS A 235 -5.21 -29.00 15.25
CA LYS A 235 -6.09 -30.15 14.92
C LYS A 235 -5.27 -31.43 14.83
N SER A 236 -4.13 -31.40 14.13
CA SER A 236 -3.27 -32.57 13.96
C SER A 236 -2.57 -33.06 15.23
N LEU A 237 -2.57 -32.24 16.30
CA LEU A 237 -2.04 -32.57 17.62
C LEU A 237 -3.14 -32.98 18.60
N GLY A 238 -4.41 -32.96 18.20
CA GLY A 238 -5.56 -33.20 19.08
C GLY A 238 -5.78 -32.09 20.12
N ALA A 239 -5.20 -30.90 19.92
CA ALA A 239 -5.32 -29.77 20.85
C ALA A 239 -6.66 -29.02 20.70
N ILE A 240 -7.41 -29.30 19.64
CA ILE A 240 -8.72 -28.74 19.32
C ILE A 240 -9.58 -29.86 18.72
N SER A 241 -10.90 -29.80 18.95
CA SER A 241 -11.82 -30.79 18.37
C SER A 241 -11.90 -30.65 16.85
N GLU A 242 -12.21 -31.74 16.15
CA GLU A 242 -12.30 -31.71 14.68
C GLU A 242 -13.36 -30.73 14.18
N GLY A 243 -14.53 -30.70 14.80
CA GLY A 243 -15.63 -29.81 14.42
C GLY A 243 -15.32 -28.33 14.65
N GLU A 244 -14.68 -27.99 15.77
CA GLU A 244 -14.26 -26.60 16.03
C GLU A 244 -13.17 -26.14 15.05
N ALA A 245 -12.20 -27.01 14.74
CA ALA A 245 -11.16 -26.71 13.78
C ALA A 245 -11.72 -26.48 12.36
N GLU A 246 -12.68 -27.31 11.93
CA GLU A 246 -13.36 -27.16 10.64
C GLU A 246 -14.10 -25.83 10.52
N GLU A 247 -14.87 -25.45 11.54
CA GLU A 247 -15.59 -24.17 11.55
C GLU A 247 -14.63 -22.97 11.42
N LEU A 248 -13.53 -22.98 12.19
CA LEU A 248 -12.55 -21.90 12.18
C LEU A 248 -11.77 -21.82 10.85
N ILE A 249 -11.40 -22.97 10.28
CA ILE A 249 -10.73 -23.05 8.98
C ILE A 249 -11.66 -22.56 7.87
N ASP A 250 -12.93 -22.99 7.85
CA ASP A 250 -13.89 -22.57 6.83
C ASP A 250 -14.14 -21.07 6.87
N ARG A 251 -14.21 -20.48 8.07
CA ARG A 251 -14.32 -19.03 8.25
C ARG A 251 -13.10 -18.29 7.72
N ALA A 252 -11.89 -18.79 7.99
CA ALA A 252 -10.65 -18.19 7.50
C ALA A 252 -10.51 -18.34 5.98
N ARG A 253 -10.90 -19.49 5.42
CA ARG A 253 -10.96 -19.73 3.96
C ARG A 253 -11.96 -18.82 3.28
N GLY A 254 -13.11 -18.56 3.90
CA GLY A 254 -14.09 -17.59 3.39
C GLY A 254 -13.46 -16.21 3.17
N ARG A 255 -12.81 -15.67 4.21
CA ARG A 255 -12.08 -14.40 4.11
C ARG A 255 -10.93 -14.46 3.09
N LEU A 256 -10.16 -15.55 3.08
CA LEU A 256 -9.07 -15.72 2.13
C LEU A 256 -9.56 -15.72 0.67
N ARG A 257 -10.71 -16.35 0.38
CA ARG A 257 -11.32 -16.32 -0.96
C ARG A 257 -11.64 -14.89 -1.38
N GLU A 258 -12.33 -14.13 -0.53
CA GLU A 258 -12.66 -12.72 -0.81
C GLU A 258 -11.40 -11.87 -1.07
N LEU A 259 -10.30 -12.14 -0.36
CA LEU A 259 -9.01 -11.44 -0.52
C LEU A 259 -8.20 -11.87 -1.75
N THR A 260 -8.50 -13.03 -2.34
CA THR A 260 -7.72 -13.59 -3.48
C THR A 260 -8.47 -13.56 -4.80
N GLU A 261 -9.68 -13.03 -4.83
CA GLU A 261 -10.39 -12.76 -6.08
C GLU A 261 -9.57 -11.81 -6.97
N PRO A 262 -9.49 -12.06 -8.30
CA PRO A 262 -8.84 -11.14 -9.21
C PRO A 262 -9.46 -9.76 -9.15
N ILE A 263 -8.66 -8.76 -8.80
CA ILE A 263 -9.12 -7.38 -8.72
C ILE A 263 -9.20 -6.81 -10.15
N PRO A 264 -10.40 -6.37 -10.60
CA PRO A 264 -10.54 -5.81 -11.92
C PRO A 264 -9.84 -4.45 -12.03
N PRO A 265 -9.57 -3.97 -13.26
CA PRO A 265 -9.12 -2.60 -13.47
C PRO A 265 -10.16 -1.59 -12.95
N PRO A 266 -9.74 -0.35 -12.68
CA PRO A 266 -10.66 0.73 -12.28
C PRO A 266 -11.80 0.94 -13.28
N GLU A 267 -13.01 1.09 -12.77
CA GLU A 267 -14.21 1.38 -13.54
C GLU A 267 -14.46 2.90 -13.59
N PRO A 268 -14.95 3.48 -14.70
CA PRO A 268 -15.39 4.87 -14.73
C PRO A 268 -16.50 5.10 -13.69
N LEU A 269 -16.28 6.05 -12.77
CA LEU A 269 -17.32 6.47 -11.84
C LEU A 269 -18.26 7.47 -12.54
N PRO A 270 -19.57 7.43 -12.24
CA PRO A 270 -20.47 8.48 -12.69
C PRO A 270 -20.01 9.81 -12.09
N GLU A 271 -19.73 10.80 -12.94
CA GLU A 271 -19.42 12.14 -12.46
C GLU A 271 -20.66 12.72 -11.77
N PRO A 272 -20.59 13.05 -10.46
CA PRO A 272 -21.73 13.69 -9.81
C PRO A 272 -21.94 15.06 -10.44
N SER A 273 -23.19 15.47 -10.64
CA SER A 273 -23.49 16.87 -10.91
C SER A 273 -23.56 17.62 -9.59
N LEU A 274 -22.95 18.82 -9.52
CA LEU A 274 -23.06 19.65 -8.32
C LEU A 274 -24.54 19.96 -8.01
N ARG A 275 -25.41 20.01 -9.02
CA ARG A 275 -26.84 20.25 -8.85
C ARG A 275 -27.55 19.15 -8.06
N ASP A 276 -27.05 17.92 -8.14
CA ASP A 276 -27.69 16.74 -7.56
C ASP A 276 -27.26 16.48 -6.10
N LEU A 277 -26.23 17.19 -5.61
CA LEU A 277 -25.82 17.09 -4.22
C LEU A 277 -26.78 17.85 -3.29
N PRO A 278 -26.97 17.44 -2.03
CA PRO A 278 -27.69 18.23 -1.04
C PRO A 278 -27.05 19.60 -0.74
N GLU A 279 -27.85 20.56 -0.24
CA GLU A 279 -27.39 21.89 0.23
C GLU A 279 -26.68 21.83 1.60
N ARG A 280 -25.83 20.81 1.79
CA ARG A 280 -25.05 20.57 3.01
C ARG A 280 -23.83 19.72 2.69
N PRO A 281 -22.84 19.59 3.59
CA PRO A 281 -21.69 18.73 3.36
C PRO A 281 -22.09 17.27 3.15
N VAL A 282 -21.69 16.69 2.02
CA VAL A 282 -21.86 15.27 1.70
C VAL A 282 -20.58 14.67 1.09
N PRO A 283 -20.31 13.38 1.30
CA PRO A 283 -19.12 12.74 0.74
C PRO A 283 -19.28 12.52 -0.77
N VAL A 284 -18.26 12.90 -1.52
CA VAL A 284 -18.04 12.49 -2.91
C VAL A 284 -16.86 11.52 -2.91
N ILE A 285 -17.03 10.35 -3.51
CA ILE A 285 -16.08 9.24 -3.45
C ILE A 285 -15.44 9.01 -4.81
N ASP A 286 -14.11 9.08 -4.84
CA ASP A 286 -13.22 8.88 -5.99
C ASP A 286 -12.47 7.53 -5.87
N CYS A 287 -13.22 6.45 -5.59
CA CYS A 287 -12.72 5.08 -5.42
C CYS A 287 -13.27 4.15 -6.52
N PRO A 288 -12.65 4.11 -7.71
CA PRO A 288 -13.19 3.44 -8.90
C PRO A 288 -12.88 1.94 -8.98
N GLN A 289 -12.09 1.38 -8.07
CA GLN A 289 -11.60 0.01 -8.17
C GLN A 289 -12.20 -0.88 -7.09
N ARG A 290 -12.58 -2.10 -7.47
CA ARG A 290 -13.12 -3.13 -6.60
C ARG A 290 -12.03 -3.82 -5.78
N ILE A 291 -11.54 -3.12 -4.76
CA ILE A 291 -10.50 -3.57 -3.82
C ILE A 291 -11.12 -4.02 -2.49
N PRO A 292 -10.53 -4.97 -1.76
CA PRO A 292 -11.10 -5.48 -0.51
C PRO A 292 -10.95 -4.46 0.64
N CYS A 293 -11.82 -3.44 0.65
CA CYS A 293 -11.70 -2.27 1.52
C CYS A 293 -13.09 -1.69 1.86
N ASN A 294 -13.40 -1.59 3.15
CA ASN A 294 -14.67 -1.06 3.68
C ASN A 294 -14.58 -0.04 4.85
N PRO A 295 -13.44 0.62 5.23
CA PRO A 295 -13.44 1.59 6.34
C PRO A 295 -14.49 2.70 6.22
N CYS A 296 -14.88 3.08 4.99
CA CYS A 296 -15.91 4.08 4.78
C CYS A 296 -17.32 3.63 5.21
N GLU A 297 -17.62 2.34 5.16
CA GLU A 297 -18.84 1.74 5.72
C GLU A 297 -18.69 1.57 7.24
N ASP A 298 -17.63 0.88 7.68
CA ASP A 298 -17.44 0.51 9.09
C ASP A 298 -17.36 1.71 10.04
N LEU A 299 -16.82 2.84 9.57
CA LEU A 299 -16.68 4.05 10.37
C LEU A 299 -17.89 4.98 10.28
N CYS A 300 -18.89 4.69 9.45
CA CYS A 300 -20.01 5.61 9.23
C CYS A 300 -21.03 5.53 10.39
N PRO A 301 -21.14 6.55 11.26
CA PRO A 301 -22.08 6.48 12.40
C PRO A 301 -23.55 6.58 11.97
N ALA A 302 -23.80 6.99 10.73
CA ALA A 302 -25.14 7.17 10.18
C ALA A 302 -25.57 6.03 9.25
N ASP A 303 -24.73 5.00 9.05
CA ASP A 303 -25.00 3.92 8.09
C ASP A 303 -25.35 4.46 6.68
N ALA A 304 -24.66 5.53 6.29
CA ALA A 304 -24.90 6.27 5.05
C ALA A 304 -24.01 5.80 3.89
N ILE A 305 -23.01 4.95 4.14
CA ILE A 305 -22.12 4.41 3.10
C ILE A 305 -22.20 2.89 3.15
N ARG A 306 -22.41 2.26 1.99
CA ARG A 306 -22.49 0.80 1.86
C ARG A 306 -21.56 0.29 0.75
N VAL A 307 -20.62 -0.56 1.14
CA VAL A 307 -19.84 -1.51 0.34
C VAL A 307 -20.56 -2.86 0.35
N GLY A 308 -20.92 -3.39 1.52
CA GLY A 308 -21.60 -4.67 1.68
C GLY A 308 -20.72 -5.89 1.36
N SER A 309 -21.36 -6.97 0.89
CA SER A 309 -20.69 -8.22 0.53
C SER A 309 -20.84 -8.47 -0.99
N PRO A 310 -19.76 -8.87 -1.69
CA PRO A 310 -18.39 -8.99 -1.18
C PRO A 310 -17.79 -7.62 -0.82
N ILE A 311 -16.78 -7.61 0.06
CA ILE A 311 -16.07 -6.41 0.54
C ILE A 311 -15.39 -5.61 -0.60
N THR A 312 -15.33 -6.17 -1.80
CA THR A 312 -14.78 -5.56 -3.02
C THR A 312 -15.77 -4.68 -3.78
N ASN A 313 -17.03 -4.58 -3.35
CA ASN A 313 -18.01 -3.69 -3.98
C ASN A 313 -17.57 -2.21 -3.93
N LEU A 314 -17.95 -1.43 -4.95
CA LEU A 314 -17.74 0.02 -4.90
C LEU A 314 -18.68 0.66 -3.87
N PRO A 315 -18.19 1.61 -3.04
CA PRO A 315 -19.00 2.24 -2.00
C PRO A 315 -20.10 3.10 -2.61
N ARG A 316 -21.32 2.98 -2.06
CA ARG A 316 -22.48 3.81 -2.41
C ARG A 316 -22.90 4.67 -1.23
N VAL A 317 -23.22 5.93 -1.50
CA VAL A 317 -23.67 6.88 -0.47
C VAL A 317 -25.17 7.06 -0.54
N ASP A 318 -25.83 6.86 0.60
CA ASP A 318 -27.19 7.34 0.87
C ASP A 318 -27.10 8.76 1.45
N TYR A 319 -27.41 9.75 0.62
CA TYR A 319 -27.33 11.14 1.05
C TYR A 319 -28.37 11.49 2.09
N ASP A 320 -29.53 10.84 2.14
CA ASP A 320 -30.60 11.17 3.11
C ASP A 320 -30.19 10.83 4.54
N LYS A 321 -29.41 9.75 4.72
CA LYS A 321 -28.82 9.38 6.01
C LYS A 321 -27.59 10.19 6.38
N CYS A 322 -26.81 10.64 5.40
CA CYS A 322 -25.53 11.28 5.65
C CYS A 322 -25.68 12.55 6.50
N VAL A 323 -24.85 12.73 7.54
CA VAL A 323 -24.84 13.94 8.39
C VAL A 323 -23.67 14.89 8.12
N GLY A 324 -22.81 14.57 7.13
CA GLY A 324 -21.68 15.44 6.76
C GLY A 324 -20.56 15.53 7.81
N CYS A 325 -20.38 14.51 8.66
CA CYS A 325 -19.43 14.54 9.78
C CYS A 325 -17.95 14.45 9.39
N GLY A 326 -17.63 13.96 8.19
CA GLY A 326 -16.26 13.85 7.67
C GLY A 326 -15.44 12.65 8.19
N ILE A 327 -16.03 11.76 9.00
CA ILE A 327 -15.32 10.58 9.52
C ILE A 327 -14.83 9.67 8.39
N CYS A 328 -15.65 9.45 7.36
CA CYS A 328 -15.24 8.68 6.17
C CYS A 328 -14.11 9.34 5.37
N VAL A 329 -13.99 10.67 5.43
CA VAL A 329 -12.88 11.40 4.79
C VAL A 329 -11.58 11.12 5.54
N ALA A 330 -11.61 11.24 6.88
CA ALA A 330 -10.43 10.99 7.72
C ALA A 330 -10.01 9.52 7.69
N GLY A 331 -10.97 8.59 7.71
CA GLY A 331 -10.71 7.15 7.78
C GLY A 331 -10.46 6.46 6.43
N CYS A 332 -10.48 7.19 5.30
CA CYS A 332 -10.25 6.57 4.00
C CYS A 332 -8.75 6.31 3.75
N PRO A 333 -8.28 5.05 3.73
CA PRO A 333 -6.85 4.77 3.52
C PRO A 333 -6.36 5.20 2.13
N GLY A 334 -7.27 5.26 1.15
CA GLY A 334 -6.99 5.73 -0.21
C GLY A 334 -7.02 7.26 -0.37
N LEU A 335 -7.38 8.03 0.66
CA LEU A 335 -7.64 9.48 0.56
C LEU A 335 -8.58 9.82 -0.61
N ALA A 336 -9.56 8.96 -0.83
CA ALA A 336 -10.46 8.95 -1.98
C ALA A 336 -11.84 9.55 -1.68
N ILE A 337 -12.05 10.08 -0.47
CA ILE A 337 -13.33 10.68 -0.09
C ILE A 337 -13.08 12.14 0.26
N ARG A 338 -13.96 13.02 -0.20
CA ARG A 338 -13.98 14.45 0.13
C ARG A 338 -15.40 14.86 0.49
N LEU A 339 -15.57 15.84 1.38
CA LEU A 339 -16.90 16.45 1.53
C LEU A 339 -17.06 17.60 0.56
N VAL A 340 -18.21 17.70 -0.09
CA VAL A 340 -18.61 18.85 -0.89
C VAL A 340 -19.87 19.43 -0.27
N ASN A 341 -19.86 20.72 0.00
CA ASN A 341 -21.03 21.47 0.42
C ASN A 341 -21.33 22.56 -0.61
N LYS A 342 -22.32 22.30 -1.48
CA LYS A 342 -22.75 23.26 -2.50
C LYS A 342 -23.54 24.43 -1.90
N GLY A 343 -24.15 24.23 -0.72
CA GLY A 343 -24.93 25.24 0.01
C GLY A 343 -24.09 26.18 0.87
N PHE A 344 -22.77 26.22 0.66
CA PHE A 344 -21.87 27.06 1.43
C PHE A 344 -22.13 28.56 1.21
N SER A 345 -22.28 28.98 -0.05
CA SER A 345 -22.72 30.33 -0.43
C SER A 345 -23.45 30.32 -1.77
N GLU A 346 -23.86 31.48 -2.28
CA GLU A 346 -24.48 31.59 -3.61
C GLU A 346 -23.49 31.25 -4.74
N THR A 347 -22.24 31.71 -4.65
CA THR A 347 -21.23 31.62 -5.72
C THR A 347 -20.11 30.60 -5.45
N THR A 348 -19.84 30.32 -4.18
CA THR A 348 -18.77 29.39 -3.74
C THR A 348 -19.34 28.13 -3.09
N ALA A 349 -18.57 27.06 -3.15
CA ALA A 349 -18.78 25.82 -2.41
C ALA A 349 -17.64 25.63 -1.42
N SER A 350 -17.85 24.80 -0.40
CA SER A 350 -16.73 24.29 0.41
C SER A 350 -16.40 22.85 0.08
N VAL A 351 -15.10 22.55 0.00
CA VAL A 351 -14.55 21.22 -0.27
C VAL A 351 -13.64 20.83 0.89
N THR A 352 -13.96 19.76 1.60
CA THR A 352 -13.14 19.23 2.70
C THR A 352 -12.34 18.03 2.23
N LEU A 353 -11.03 18.13 2.35
CA LEU A 353 -10.05 17.14 1.91
C LEU A 353 -9.35 16.52 3.12
N PRO A 354 -8.96 15.23 3.05
CA PRO A 354 -8.04 14.67 4.03
C PRO A 354 -6.61 15.18 3.74
N TYR A 355 -5.87 15.48 4.80
CA TYR A 355 -4.53 16.06 4.71
C TYR A 355 -3.61 15.45 5.77
N GLU A 356 -2.57 14.77 5.31
CA GLU A 356 -1.63 13.99 6.14
C GLU A 356 -0.18 14.48 5.98
N LEU A 357 0.03 15.64 5.37
CA LEU A 357 1.34 16.18 5.04
C LEU A 357 1.73 17.33 5.97
N LEU A 358 3.00 17.72 5.89
CA LEU A 358 3.55 18.93 6.48
C LEU A 358 4.07 19.87 5.38
N PRO A 359 4.02 21.20 5.58
CA PRO A 359 3.40 21.90 6.70
C PRO A 359 1.87 21.86 6.63
N VAL A 360 1.20 21.79 7.79
CA VAL A 360 -0.26 21.91 7.88
C VAL A 360 -0.66 23.35 7.54
N PRO A 361 -1.64 23.57 6.63
CA PRO A 361 -2.09 24.92 6.32
C PRO A 361 -2.80 25.56 7.52
N ARG A 362 -2.85 26.89 7.55
CA ARG A 362 -3.58 27.65 8.57
C ARG A 362 -4.92 28.14 8.04
N GLU A 363 -5.91 28.29 8.92
CA GLU A 363 -7.16 28.99 8.56
C GLU A 363 -6.85 30.42 8.07
N GLY A 364 -7.53 30.82 7.01
CA GLY A 364 -7.28 32.08 6.29
C GLY A 364 -6.16 32.03 5.25
N GLN A 365 -5.32 30.98 5.24
CA GLN A 365 -4.22 30.85 4.27
C GLN A 365 -4.76 30.59 2.85
N LEU A 366 -4.10 31.18 1.85
CA LEU A 366 -4.30 30.82 0.44
C LEU A 366 -3.40 29.64 0.07
N VAL A 367 -3.99 28.64 -0.57
CA VAL A 367 -3.32 27.41 -1.06
C VAL A 367 -3.68 27.16 -2.52
N GLU A 368 -2.87 26.39 -3.22
CA GLU A 368 -3.25 25.89 -4.55
C GLU A 368 -4.20 24.71 -4.37
N ALA A 369 -5.42 24.81 -4.92
CA ALA A 369 -6.28 23.65 -5.09
C ALA A 369 -5.83 22.87 -6.33
N LEU A 370 -5.72 21.56 -6.20
CA LEU A 370 -5.22 20.66 -7.24
C LEU A 370 -6.34 19.76 -7.79
N ASP A 371 -6.23 19.40 -9.08
CA ASP A 371 -7.06 18.38 -9.70
C ASP A 371 -6.58 16.94 -9.42
N GLU A 372 -7.18 15.96 -10.08
CA GLU A 372 -6.86 14.54 -9.92
C GLU A 372 -5.42 14.18 -10.30
N GLU A 373 -4.78 14.98 -11.15
CA GLU A 373 -3.40 14.81 -11.59
C GLU A 373 -2.42 15.77 -10.91
N GLY A 374 -2.86 16.41 -9.82
CA GLY A 374 -2.02 17.28 -9.01
C GLY A 374 -1.70 18.62 -9.69
N ARG A 375 -2.46 19.01 -10.72
CA ARG A 375 -2.28 20.28 -11.44
C ARG A 375 -3.03 21.38 -10.71
N PRO A 376 -2.44 22.56 -10.50
CA PRO A 376 -3.14 23.70 -9.91
C PRO A 376 -4.33 24.14 -10.77
N ILE A 377 -5.51 24.26 -10.17
CA ILE A 377 -6.73 24.71 -10.86
C ILE A 377 -7.24 26.08 -10.37
N CYS A 378 -6.99 26.43 -9.11
CA CYS A 378 -7.26 27.76 -8.58
C CYS A 378 -6.49 28.01 -7.27
N GLN A 379 -6.42 29.28 -6.87
CA GLN A 379 -6.11 29.65 -5.48
C GLN A 379 -7.37 29.49 -4.65
N ALA A 380 -7.26 28.81 -3.51
CA ALA A 380 -8.37 28.53 -2.61
C ALA A 380 -8.04 29.01 -1.18
N ARG A 381 -9.03 29.56 -0.50
CA ARG A 381 -8.89 29.98 0.90
C ARG A 381 -9.18 28.79 1.81
N VAL A 382 -8.28 28.52 2.75
CA VAL A 382 -8.51 27.55 3.82
C VAL A 382 -9.46 28.16 4.82
N ILE A 383 -10.68 27.64 4.91
CA ILE A 383 -11.71 28.16 5.81
C ILE A 383 -11.80 27.39 7.12
N ARG A 384 -11.29 26.16 7.16
CA ARG A 384 -11.27 25.34 8.37
C ARG A 384 -10.15 24.31 8.32
N VAL A 385 -9.49 24.07 9.46
CA VAL A 385 -8.59 22.93 9.65
C VAL A 385 -9.02 22.16 10.89
N LEU A 386 -9.55 20.97 10.70
CA LEU A 386 -10.04 20.13 11.77
C LEU A 386 -9.04 19.01 12.09
N GLU A 387 -8.61 18.98 13.34
CA GLU A 387 -7.84 17.89 13.95
C GLU A 387 -8.64 17.37 15.15
N ARG A 388 -8.88 16.06 15.19
CA ARG A 388 -9.70 15.42 16.23
C ARG A 388 -9.04 14.12 16.68
N GLU A 389 -9.18 13.82 17.96
CA GLU A 389 -8.88 12.49 18.49
C GLU A 389 -9.68 11.42 17.75
N GLY A 390 -9.00 10.33 17.35
CA GLY A 390 -9.58 9.25 16.55
C GLY A 390 -9.41 9.39 15.03
N PHE A 391 -8.88 10.50 14.51
CA PHE A 391 -8.57 10.65 13.07
C PHE A 391 -7.15 10.18 12.70
N ASP A 392 -6.45 9.51 13.62
CA ASP A 392 -5.08 9.01 13.45
C ASP A 392 -4.12 10.00 12.73
N ARG A 393 -4.18 11.27 13.16
CA ARG A 393 -3.38 12.40 12.62
C ARG A 393 -3.74 12.85 11.21
N THR A 394 -4.75 12.27 10.57
CA THR A 394 -5.36 12.80 9.34
C THR A 394 -6.18 14.04 9.67
N ARG A 395 -5.80 15.18 9.08
CA ARG A 395 -6.51 16.46 9.26
C ARG A 395 -7.52 16.64 8.16
N LEU A 396 -8.64 17.28 8.48
CA LEU A 396 -9.60 17.68 7.46
C LEU A 396 -9.42 19.16 7.15
N VAL A 397 -8.98 19.46 5.94
CA VAL A 397 -8.78 20.84 5.47
C VAL A 397 -9.94 21.21 4.57
N THR A 398 -10.72 22.21 4.98
CA THR A 398 -11.84 22.73 4.19
C THR A 398 -11.39 23.96 3.42
N LEU A 399 -11.56 23.90 2.11
CA LEU A 399 -11.29 24.97 1.16
C LEU A 399 -12.60 25.63 0.72
N GLU A 400 -12.58 26.94 0.56
CA GLU A 400 -13.59 27.68 -0.20
C GLU A 400 -13.13 27.83 -1.65
N VAL A 401 -13.99 27.42 -2.59
CA VAL A 401 -13.72 27.43 -4.03
C VAL A 401 -14.95 27.83 -4.83
N ASP A 402 -14.75 28.32 -6.05
CA ASP A 402 -15.85 28.56 -7.00
C ASP A 402 -16.65 27.26 -7.23
N LYS A 403 -17.99 27.36 -7.29
CA LYS A 403 -18.87 26.20 -7.50
C LYS A 403 -18.52 25.41 -8.76
N ALA A 404 -18.09 26.06 -9.83
CA ALA A 404 -17.69 25.39 -11.08
C ALA A 404 -16.46 24.50 -10.92
N LEU A 405 -15.63 24.75 -9.89
CA LEU A 405 -14.41 23.99 -9.63
C LEU A 405 -14.55 22.99 -8.47
N ALA A 406 -15.62 23.08 -7.67
CA ALA A 406 -15.80 22.29 -6.45
C ALA A 406 -15.68 20.77 -6.66
N LEU A 407 -16.15 20.26 -7.81
CA LEU A 407 -16.06 18.85 -8.16
C LEU A 407 -14.76 18.45 -8.83
N ARG A 408 -13.87 19.38 -9.15
CA ARG A 408 -12.54 19.12 -9.73
C ARG A 408 -11.44 19.09 -8.67
N VAL A 409 -11.63 19.77 -7.54
CA VAL A 409 -10.68 19.75 -6.43
C VAL A 409 -10.51 18.33 -5.88
N ARG A 410 -9.28 17.83 -5.85
CA ARG A 410 -8.91 16.51 -5.30
C ARG A 410 -7.82 16.57 -4.24
N ASN A 411 -7.04 17.65 -4.20
CA ASN A 411 -5.99 17.85 -3.20
C ASN A 411 -5.63 19.33 -3.09
N LEU A 412 -4.64 19.66 -2.25
CA LEU A 412 -4.11 21.00 -2.09
C LEU A 412 -2.58 21.01 -1.97
N ARG A 413 -1.94 22.11 -2.39
CA ARG A 413 -0.52 22.38 -2.15
C ARG A 413 -0.36 23.64 -1.31
N VAL A 414 0.44 23.52 -0.26
CA VAL A 414 0.73 24.64 0.65
C VAL A 414 2.00 25.34 0.15
N SER A 415 1.84 26.56 -0.37
CA SER A 415 2.95 27.41 -0.81
C SER A 415 3.85 27.77 0.38
N GLY A 416 5.15 27.50 0.29
CA GLY A 416 6.14 27.89 1.32
C GLY A 416 6.69 26.75 2.20
N GLY A 417 6.39 25.49 1.88
CA GLY A 417 7.06 24.32 2.47
C GLY A 417 8.38 23.97 1.78
N GLY A 418 9.29 24.94 1.64
CA GLY A 418 10.68 24.59 1.36
C GLY A 418 11.22 23.79 2.53
N THR A 419 11.85 22.65 2.23
CA THR A 419 12.60 21.80 3.15
C THR A 419 13.16 22.57 4.35
N ARG A 420 12.70 22.24 5.56
CA ARG A 420 13.44 22.55 6.78
C ARG A 420 14.43 21.42 7.06
#